data_AF-A0A2V4BK83-F1
#
_entry.id   AF-A0A2V4BK83-F1
#
_cell.length_a   1.000
_cell.length_b   1.000
_cell.length_c   1.000
_cell.angle_alpha   90.00
_cell.angle_beta   90.00
_cell.angle_gamma   90.00
#
_symmetry.space_group_name_H-M   'P 1'
#
loop_
_entity.id
_entity.type
_entity.pdbx_description
1 polymer ?
#
loop_
_entity_poly.entity_id
_entity_poly.type
_entity_poly.pdbx_seq_one_letter_code
_entity_poly.pdbx_strand_id
1 'polypeptide(L)'
;MENTDTKYSFHLGIAEKGKIYAVAGNHKEALRHYKEAIRMTQNQVNGEMFFQHYIQCAMESMELMGAYDEVINYCEKFLDLLNAKEQTEIIIKYKADVLQRMAVQYLYKEDKDEAKALLQTVQKTIETGKQKLTDDLLNWILRGYNISTKQIVDLQKKHQYFIVHKDNLKPEIAIELPEIINHY
;
A
#
# COMPACT_ATOMS: atom_id res chain seq x y z
N MET A 1 -29.89 21.74 0.90
CA MET A 1 -29.42 20.46 1.46
C MET A 1 -28.36 19.93 0.50
N GLU A 2 -27.09 20.17 0.80
CA GLU A 2 -25.98 19.68 -0.02
C GLU A 2 -25.92 18.15 0.09
N ASN A 3 -25.85 17.52 -1.07
CA ASN A 3 -25.92 16.08 -1.29
C ASN A 3 -24.57 15.43 -0.89
N THR A 4 -24.37 15.27 0.42
CA THR A 4 -23.14 14.67 0.98
C THR A 4 -22.94 13.23 0.52
N ASP A 5 -24.01 12.46 0.26
CA ASP A 5 -23.92 11.05 -0.15
C ASP A 5 -23.32 10.83 -1.53
N THR A 6 -23.53 11.76 -2.48
CA THR A 6 -23.07 11.56 -3.87
C THR A 6 -21.55 11.69 -3.99
N LYS A 7 -20.92 12.53 -3.16
CA LYS A 7 -19.46 12.74 -3.21
C LYS A 7 -18.68 11.60 -2.55
N TYR A 8 -19.23 10.96 -1.51
CA TYR A 8 -18.68 9.73 -0.93
C TYR A 8 -18.67 8.57 -1.92
N SER A 9 -19.62 8.54 -2.85
CA SER A 9 -19.69 7.51 -3.89
C SER A 9 -18.62 7.65 -4.98
N PHE A 10 -18.14 8.87 -5.27
CA PHE A 10 -17.37 9.11 -6.49
C PHE A 10 -15.90 8.66 -6.39
N HIS A 11 -15.19 9.05 -5.33
CA HIS A 11 -13.81 8.59 -5.13
C HIS A 11 -13.74 7.08 -4.89
N LEU A 12 -14.77 6.51 -4.24
CA LEU A 12 -14.90 5.08 -4.04
C LEU A 12 -15.02 4.36 -5.39
N GLY A 13 -15.89 4.84 -6.28
CA GLY A 13 -16.04 4.27 -7.62
C GLY A 13 -14.77 4.38 -8.46
N ILE A 14 -14.06 5.51 -8.39
CA ILE A 14 -12.77 5.68 -9.07
C ILE A 14 -11.75 4.68 -8.53
N ALA A 15 -11.61 4.57 -7.20
CA ALA A 15 -10.68 3.62 -6.59
C ALA A 15 -11.04 2.17 -6.95
N GLU A 16 -12.34 1.86 -6.98
CA GLU A 16 -12.81 0.53 -7.36
C GLU A 16 -12.47 0.20 -8.82
N LYS A 17 -12.57 1.18 -9.72
CA LYS A 17 -12.08 1.02 -11.09
C LYS A 17 -10.57 0.78 -11.13
N GLY A 18 -9.81 1.47 -10.27
CA GLY A 18 -8.37 1.21 -10.10
C GLY A 18 -8.08 -0.24 -9.72
N LYS A 19 -8.87 -0.85 -8.83
CA LYS A 19 -8.72 -2.27 -8.46
C LYS A 19 -8.96 -3.21 -9.62
N ILE A 20 -9.97 -2.93 -10.43
CA ILE A 20 -10.26 -3.72 -11.64
C ILE A 20 -9.06 -3.69 -12.59
N TYR A 21 -8.47 -2.51 -12.82
CA TYR A 21 -7.24 -2.41 -13.62
C TYR A 21 -6.06 -3.16 -13.01
N ALA A 22 -5.86 -3.05 -11.69
CA ALA A 22 -4.77 -3.75 -11.00
C ALA A 22 -4.91 -5.28 -11.10
N VAL A 23 -6.11 -5.82 -10.91
CA VAL A 23 -6.41 -7.25 -11.09
C VAL A 23 -6.18 -7.71 -12.54
N ALA A 24 -6.42 -6.84 -13.51
CA ALA A 24 -6.14 -7.08 -14.92
C ALA A 24 -4.64 -6.93 -15.28
N GLY A 25 -3.78 -6.58 -14.32
CA GLY A 25 -2.35 -6.33 -14.53
C GLY A 25 -2.02 -4.95 -15.13
N ASN A 26 -3.03 -4.09 -15.34
CA ASN A 26 -2.83 -2.72 -15.81
C ASN A 26 -2.57 -1.76 -14.64
N HIS A 27 -1.40 -1.93 -14.01
CA HIS A 27 -1.02 -1.15 -12.83
C HIS A 27 -0.83 0.34 -13.12
N LYS A 28 -0.53 0.72 -14.36
CA LYS A 28 -0.43 2.12 -14.78
C LYS A 28 -1.77 2.84 -14.68
N GLU A 29 -2.83 2.26 -15.26
CA GLU A 29 -4.17 2.82 -15.13
C GLU A 29 -4.72 2.71 -13.71
N ALA A 30 -4.40 1.62 -12.99
CA ALA A 30 -4.76 1.50 -11.58
C ALA A 30 -4.22 2.68 -10.76
N LEU A 31 -2.93 2.99 -10.93
CA LEU A 31 -2.28 4.09 -10.22
C LEU A 31 -2.88 5.46 -10.58
N ARG A 32 -3.28 5.67 -11.84
CA ARG A 32 -3.99 6.90 -12.26
C ARG A 32 -5.29 7.08 -11.47
N HIS A 33 -6.07 6.01 -11.34
CA HIS A 33 -7.32 6.01 -10.58
C HIS A 33 -7.09 6.23 -9.09
N TYR A 34 -6.15 5.51 -8.48
CA TYR A 34 -5.88 5.67 -7.05
C TYR A 34 -5.37 7.08 -6.70
N LYS A 35 -4.51 7.68 -7.53
CA LYS A 35 -4.03 9.06 -7.32
C LYS A 35 -5.16 10.07 -7.30
N GLU A 36 -6.11 9.93 -8.22
CA GLU A 36 -7.28 10.83 -8.25
C GLU A 36 -8.20 10.58 -7.05
N ALA A 37 -8.46 9.32 -6.69
CA ALA A 37 -9.23 9.00 -5.49
C ALA A 37 -8.60 9.59 -4.21
N ILE A 38 -7.27 9.48 -4.05
CA ILE A 38 -6.50 10.08 -2.95
C ILE A 38 -6.66 11.61 -2.92
N ARG A 39 -6.60 12.27 -4.08
CA ARG A 39 -6.80 13.73 -4.18
C ARG A 39 -8.18 14.14 -3.69
N MET A 40 -9.19 13.32 -3.96
CA MET A 40 -10.57 13.58 -3.57
C MET A 40 -10.84 13.39 -2.06
N THR A 41 -10.09 12.52 -1.37
CA THR A 41 -10.27 12.29 0.08
C THR A 41 -9.81 13.45 0.95
N GLN A 42 -8.94 14.35 0.44
CA GLN A 42 -8.38 15.47 1.21
C GLN A 42 -9.44 16.50 1.67
N ASN A 43 -10.60 16.53 1.03
CA ASN A 43 -11.67 17.49 1.31
C ASN A 43 -12.90 16.87 2.01
N GLN A 44 -12.75 15.69 2.60
CA GLN A 44 -13.87 14.93 3.18
C GLN A 44 -13.74 14.72 4.69
N VAL A 45 -14.88 14.79 5.37
CA VAL A 45 -15.02 14.36 6.77
C VAL A 45 -14.77 12.85 6.83
N ASN A 46 -13.90 12.40 7.75
CA ASN A 46 -13.46 11.01 7.88
C ASN A 46 -12.74 10.43 6.64
N GLY A 47 -12.20 11.28 5.77
CA GLY A 47 -11.44 10.86 4.58
C GLY A 47 -10.15 10.07 4.88
N GLU A 48 -9.70 10.04 6.14
CA GLU A 48 -8.47 9.38 6.55
C GLU A 48 -8.46 7.87 6.28
N MET A 49 -9.56 7.17 6.57
CA MET A 49 -9.63 5.72 6.33
C MET A 49 -9.57 5.39 4.83
N PHE A 50 -10.27 6.17 4.00
CA PHE A 50 -10.21 6.02 2.54
C PHE A 50 -8.84 6.36 1.98
N PHE A 51 -8.24 7.45 2.46
CA PHE A 51 -6.90 7.88 2.10
C PHE A 51 -5.87 6.78 2.36
N GLN A 52 -5.91 6.16 3.55
CA GLN A 52 -5.03 5.06 3.92
C GLN A 52 -5.20 3.85 2.98
N HIS A 53 -6.44 3.42 2.75
CA HIS A 53 -6.74 2.30 1.85
C HIS A 53 -6.26 2.57 0.42
N TYR A 54 -6.49 3.77 -0.12
CA TYR A 54 -6.07 4.12 -1.48
C TYR A 54 -4.55 4.24 -1.62
N ILE A 55 -3.86 4.73 -0.59
CA ILE A 55 -2.40 4.73 -0.56
C ILE A 55 -1.84 3.32 -0.59
N GLN A 56 -2.42 2.38 0.18
CA GLN A 56 -2.00 0.98 0.12
C GLN A 56 -2.20 0.37 -1.28
N CYS A 57 -3.35 0.61 -1.91
CA CYS A 57 -3.62 0.15 -3.28
C CYS A 57 -2.64 0.75 -4.31
N ALA A 58 -2.31 2.04 -4.16
CA ALA A 58 -1.34 2.73 -5.01
C ALA A 58 0.07 2.15 -4.85
N MET A 59 0.54 1.96 -3.61
CA MET A 59 1.84 1.36 -3.33
C MET A 59 1.95 -0.06 -3.86
N GLU A 60 0.89 -0.86 -3.71
CA GLU A 60 0.84 -2.21 -4.29
C GLU A 60 0.99 -2.19 -5.82
N SER A 61 0.32 -1.27 -6.52
CA SER A 61 0.48 -1.17 -7.97
C SER A 61 1.87 -0.67 -8.39
N MET A 62 2.48 0.24 -7.63
CA MET A 62 3.86 0.67 -7.87
C MET A 62 4.86 -0.46 -7.64
N GLU A 63 4.69 -1.23 -6.56
CA GLU A 63 5.53 -2.40 -6.25
C GLU A 63 5.45 -3.46 -7.36
N LEU A 64 4.24 -3.78 -7.83
CA LEU A 64 4.04 -4.74 -8.93
C LEU A 64 4.59 -4.23 -10.28
N MET A 65 4.82 -2.93 -10.42
CA MET A 65 5.52 -2.33 -11.56
C MET A 65 7.05 -2.29 -11.39
N GLY A 66 7.58 -2.71 -10.23
CA GLY A 66 9.01 -2.62 -9.92
C GLY A 66 9.48 -1.21 -9.53
N ALA A 67 8.55 -0.29 -9.22
CA ALA A 67 8.83 1.09 -8.85
C ALA A 67 9.21 1.20 -7.35
N TYR A 68 10.24 0.45 -6.94
CA TYR A 68 10.59 0.26 -5.52
C TYR A 68 11.02 1.55 -4.82
N ASP A 69 11.80 2.39 -5.50
CA ASP A 69 12.23 3.69 -4.97
C ASP A 69 11.06 4.64 -4.74
N GLU A 70 10.09 4.66 -5.67
CA GLU A 70 8.87 5.42 -5.48
C GLU A 70 8.07 4.89 -4.28
N VAL A 71 7.95 3.57 -4.11
CA VAL A 71 7.26 2.99 -2.94
C VAL A 71 7.96 3.40 -1.64
N ILE A 72 9.29 3.34 -1.56
CA ILE A 72 10.06 3.78 -0.38
C ILE A 72 9.77 5.24 -0.06
N ASN A 73 9.87 6.14 -1.04
CA ASN A 73 9.59 7.58 -0.86
C ASN A 73 8.15 7.83 -0.39
N TYR A 74 7.18 7.05 -0.88
CA TYR A 74 5.80 7.12 -0.39
C TYR A 74 5.68 6.62 1.06
N CYS A 75 6.37 5.52 1.42
CA CYS A 75 6.42 5.02 2.79
C CYS A 75 6.99 6.06 3.75
N GLU A 76 8.12 6.71 3.40
CA GLU A 76 8.75 7.75 4.22
C GLU A 76 7.79 8.93 4.48
N LYS A 77 7.21 9.49 3.42
CA LYS A 77 6.24 10.59 3.54
C LYS A 77 5.03 10.20 4.37
N PHE A 78 4.55 8.96 4.23
CA PHE A 78 3.40 8.50 4.98
C PHE A 78 3.75 8.24 6.45
N LEU A 79 4.97 7.77 6.75
CA LEU A 79 5.48 7.67 8.12
C LEU A 79 5.57 9.05 8.78
N ASP A 80 6.02 10.08 8.08
CA ASP A 80 6.04 11.46 8.60
C ASP A 80 4.64 11.93 9.02
N LEU A 81 3.63 11.66 8.19
CA LEU A 81 2.23 11.96 8.50
C LEU A 81 1.73 11.19 9.73
N LEU A 82 2.09 9.91 9.87
CA LEU A 82 1.72 9.08 11.03
C LEU A 82 2.49 9.48 12.30
N ASN A 83 3.71 10.01 12.16
CA ASN A 83 4.53 10.52 13.27
C ASN A 83 3.96 11.81 13.86
N ALA A 84 3.32 12.65 13.05
CA ALA A 84 2.66 13.87 13.50
C ALA A 84 1.32 13.63 14.24
N LYS A 85 0.79 12.40 14.22
CA LYS A 85 -0.49 12.04 14.86
C LYS A 85 -0.31 11.59 16.31
N GLU A 86 -1.40 11.60 17.07
CA GLU A 86 -1.45 10.97 18.38
C GLU A 86 -1.16 9.46 18.27
N GLN A 87 -0.32 8.94 19.16
CA GLN A 87 0.17 7.57 19.09
C GLN A 87 -0.83 6.61 19.74
N THR A 88 -1.91 6.32 18.99
CA THR A 88 -2.89 5.29 19.33
C THR A 88 -2.45 3.91 18.81
N GLU A 89 -3.04 2.84 19.32
CA GLU A 89 -2.77 1.46 18.87
C GLU A 89 -2.95 1.29 17.35
N ILE A 90 -3.95 1.96 16.78
CA ILE A 90 -4.22 1.94 15.33
C ILE A 90 -3.08 2.61 14.55
N ILE A 91 -2.60 3.77 15.00
CA ILE A 91 -1.49 4.48 14.35
C ILE A 91 -0.20 3.68 14.45
N ILE A 92 0.06 3.05 15.60
CA ILE A 92 1.20 2.16 15.81
C ILE A 92 1.15 0.98 14.83
N LYS A 93 -0.01 0.35 14.67
CA LYS A 93 -0.20 -0.74 13.70
C LYS A 93 0.04 -0.27 12.26
N TYR A 94 -0.47 0.89 11.87
CA TYR A 94 -0.23 1.43 10.54
C TYR A 94 1.25 1.71 10.27
N LYS A 95 1.98 2.27 11.24
CA LYS A 95 3.42 2.45 11.12
C LYS A 95 4.13 1.11 10.88
N ALA A 96 3.76 0.07 11.63
CA ALA A 96 4.33 -1.26 11.46
C ALA A 96 4.06 -1.83 10.05
N ASP A 97 2.85 -1.67 9.51
CA ASP A 97 2.51 -2.11 8.15
C ASP A 97 3.31 -1.35 7.07
N VAL A 98 3.51 -0.05 7.26
CA VAL A 98 4.29 0.78 6.33
C VAL A 98 5.77 0.44 6.39
N LEU A 99 6.34 0.26 7.58
CA LEU A 99 7.73 -0.17 7.77
C LEU A 99 7.97 -1.56 7.18
N GLN A 100 7.05 -2.51 7.36
CA GLN A 100 7.12 -3.82 6.72
C GLN A 100 7.14 -3.67 5.20
N ARG A 101 6.26 -2.84 4.64
CA ARG A 101 6.22 -2.61 3.19
C ARG A 101 7.49 -1.99 2.65
N MET A 102 8.05 -1.01 3.36
CA MET A 102 9.34 -0.39 3.03
C MET A 102 10.48 -1.41 3.06
N ALA A 103 10.54 -2.26 4.10
CA ALA A 103 11.56 -3.30 4.21
C ALA A 103 11.53 -4.30 3.05
N VAL A 104 10.32 -4.68 2.61
CA VAL A 104 10.13 -5.52 1.42
C VAL A 104 10.76 -4.88 0.18
N GLN A 105 10.64 -3.56 0.00
CA GLN A 105 11.25 -2.88 -1.15
C GLN A 105 12.77 -2.93 -1.10
N TYR A 106 13.37 -2.74 0.07
CA TYR A 106 14.82 -2.90 0.25
C TYR A 106 15.28 -4.33 -0.06
N LEU A 107 14.48 -5.36 0.30
CA LEU A 107 14.78 -6.74 -0.11
C LEU A 107 14.72 -6.93 -1.63
N TYR A 108 13.78 -6.31 -2.33
CA TYR A 108 13.77 -6.32 -3.80
C TYR A 108 14.97 -5.60 -4.43
N LYS A 109 15.55 -4.64 -3.69
CA LYS A 109 16.79 -3.95 -4.06
C LYS A 109 18.06 -4.64 -3.57
N GLU A 110 17.95 -5.85 -3.01
CA GLU A 110 19.04 -6.64 -2.42
C GLU A 110 19.74 -5.98 -1.22
N ASP A 111 19.12 -4.96 -0.64
CA ASP A 111 19.63 -4.21 0.50
C ASP A 111 19.11 -4.80 1.82
N LYS A 112 19.87 -5.75 2.36
CA LYS A 112 19.46 -6.52 3.55
C LYS A 112 19.64 -5.76 4.85
N ASP A 113 20.56 -4.79 4.91
CA ASP A 113 20.88 -4.08 6.15
C ASP A 113 19.75 -3.11 6.50
N GLU A 114 19.29 -2.35 5.51
CA GLU A 114 18.16 -1.43 5.60
C GLU A 114 16.87 -2.20 5.89
N ALA A 115 16.62 -3.28 5.14
CA ALA A 115 15.47 -4.16 5.40
C ALA A 115 15.48 -4.71 6.84
N LYS A 116 16.63 -5.18 7.32
CA LYS A 116 16.77 -5.70 8.69
C LYS A 116 16.49 -4.63 9.73
N ALA A 117 17.03 -3.42 9.58
CA ALA A 117 16.82 -2.33 10.53
C ALA A 117 15.33 -1.98 10.67
N LEU A 118 14.61 -1.93 9.55
CA LEU A 118 13.17 -1.67 9.51
C LEU A 118 12.37 -2.80 10.18
N LEU A 119 12.63 -4.06 9.83
CA LEU A 119 11.92 -5.20 10.41
C LEU A 119 12.18 -5.36 11.92
N GLN A 120 13.40 -5.05 12.38
CA GLN A 120 13.71 -5.00 13.81
C GLN A 120 12.96 -3.86 14.51
N THR A 121 12.78 -2.71 13.85
CA THR A 121 11.98 -1.61 14.38
C THR A 121 10.53 -2.04 14.52
N VAL A 122 9.95 -2.70 13.51
CA VAL A 122 8.59 -3.26 13.58
C VAL A 122 8.43 -4.21 14.78
N GLN A 123 9.33 -5.20 14.96
CA GLN A 123 9.23 -6.12 16.09
C GLN A 123 9.34 -5.42 17.45
N LYS A 124 10.15 -4.36 17.58
CA LYS A 124 10.22 -3.57 18.81
C LYS A 124 8.93 -2.79 19.07
N THR A 125 8.25 -2.35 18.01
CA THR A 125 7.05 -1.52 18.10
C THR A 125 5.79 -2.33 18.40
N ILE A 126 5.61 -3.50 17.79
CA ILE A 126 4.39 -4.31 17.93
C ILE A 126 4.61 -5.68 18.54
N GLU A 127 5.80 -6.01 19.03
CA GLU A 127 6.20 -7.33 19.53
C GLU A 127 6.27 -8.42 18.45
N THR A 128 7.10 -9.44 18.71
CA THR A 128 7.24 -10.61 17.84
C THR A 128 5.94 -11.42 17.75
N GLY A 129 5.63 -11.95 16.57
CA GLY A 129 4.46 -12.81 16.36
C GLY A 129 3.18 -12.05 15.97
N LYS A 130 3.14 -10.71 16.10
CA LYS A 130 1.99 -9.92 15.65
C LYS A 130 1.92 -9.72 14.14
N GLN A 131 3.05 -9.84 13.44
CA GLN A 131 3.14 -9.64 11.99
C GLN A 131 4.04 -10.70 11.36
N LYS A 132 3.45 -11.86 11.02
CA LYS A 132 4.18 -13.08 10.64
C LYS A 132 5.10 -12.91 9.43
N LEU A 133 4.75 -12.07 8.45
CA LEU A 133 5.63 -11.77 7.31
C LEU A 133 6.93 -11.08 7.78
N THR A 134 6.85 -10.17 8.76
CA THR A 134 8.03 -9.51 9.34
C THR A 134 8.91 -10.52 10.06
N ASP A 135 8.31 -11.41 10.84
CA ASP A 135 9.04 -12.44 11.58
C ASP A 135 9.76 -13.42 10.62
N ASP A 136 9.06 -13.90 9.59
CA ASP A 136 9.62 -14.82 8.59
C ASP A 136 10.79 -14.16 7.83
N LEU A 137 10.61 -12.92 7.35
CA LEU A 137 11.65 -12.18 6.61
C LEU A 137 12.87 -11.88 7.49
N LEU A 138 12.66 -11.37 8.70
CA LEU A 138 13.77 -11.04 9.60
C LEU A 138 14.56 -12.29 9.98
N ASN A 139 13.87 -13.40 10.24
CA ASN A 139 14.52 -14.68 10.52
C ASN A 139 15.38 -15.17 9.34
N TRP A 140 14.93 -14.98 8.09
CA TRP A 140 15.75 -15.29 6.92
C TRP A 140 17.01 -14.44 6.84
N ILE A 141 16.89 -13.12 7.07
CA ILE A 141 18.03 -12.21 7.05
C ILE A 141 19.03 -12.56 8.16
N LEU A 142 18.56 -12.79 9.40
CA LEU A 142 19.41 -13.12 10.54
C LEU A 142 20.15 -14.45 10.37
N ARG A 143 19.59 -15.40 9.62
CA ARG A 143 20.23 -16.68 9.28
C ARG A 143 21.17 -16.60 8.08
N GLY A 144 21.33 -15.42 7.48
CA GLY A 144 22.21 -15.21 6.33
C GLY A 144 21.70 -15.86 5.04
N TYR A 145 20.38 -16.08 4.91
CA TYR A 145 19.84 -16.66 3.68
C TYR A 145 20.00 -15.72 2.49
N ASN A 146 20.21 -16.32 1.31
CA ASN A 146 19.97 -15.62 0.07
C ASN A 146 18.46 -15.63 -0.22
N ILE A 147 17.87 -14.44 -0.35
CA ILE A 147 16.43 -14.26 -0.51
C ILE A 147 16.20 -13.80 -1.95
N SER A 148 15.69 -14.71 -2.79
CA SER A 148 15.32 -14.40 -4.17
C SER A 148 13.98 -13.66 -4.25
N THR A 149 13.76 -12.90 -5.32
CA THR A 149 12.47 -12.27 -5.65
C THR A 149 11.31 -13.26 -5.58
N LYS A 150 11.51 -14.49 -6.08
CA LYS A 150 10.50 -15.55 -6.03
C LYS A 150 10.11 -15.91 -4.59
N GLN A 151 11.08 -16.04 -3.69
CA GLN A 151 10.81 -16.33 -2.28
C GLN A 151 10.07 -15.18 -1.59
N ILE A 152 10.40 -13.92 -1.92
CA ILE A 152 9.66 -12.75 -1.41
C ILE A 152 8.20 -12.83 -1.86
N VAL A 153 7.95 -13.00 -3.16
CA VAL A 153 6.60 -13.09 -3.73
C VAL A 153 5.80 -14.26 -3.14
N ASP A 154 6.40 -15.45 -3.03
CA ASP A 154 5.73 -16.62 -2.48
C ASP A 154 5.38 -16.41 -0.99
N LEU A 155 6.24 -15.71 -0.24
CA LEU A 155 5.99 -15.35 1.16
C LEU A 155 4.93 -14.26 1.33
N GLN A 156 4.94 -13.23 0.48
CA GLN A 156 3.91 -12.19 0.43
C GLN A 156 2.53 -12.79 0.16
N LYS A 157 2.42 -13.72 -0.79
CA LYS A 157 1.19 -14.45 -1.09
C LYS A 157 0.69 -15.26 0.12
N LYS A 158 1.59 -16.01 0.77
CA LYS A 158 1.29 -16.79 1.98
C LYS A 158 0.66 -15.93 3.08
N HIS A 159 1.11 -14.69 3.22
CA HIS A 159 0.67 -13.77 4.28
C HIS A 159 -0.36 -12.73 3.82
N GLN A 160 -0.97 -12.89 2.64
CA GLN A 160 -1.99 -11.97 2.11
C GLN A 160 -1.53 -10.50 2.10
N TYR A 161 -0.27 -10.28 1.73
CA TYR A 161 0.37 -8.96 1.75
C TYR A 161 -0.27 -7.93 0.81
N PHE A 162 -0.82 -8.40 -0.31
CA PHE A 162 -1.54 -7.59 -1.28
C PHE A 162 -3.03 -7.61 -0.98
N ILE A 163 -3.64 -6.42 -0.99
CA ILE A 163 -5.02 -6.19 -0.58
C ILE A 163 -5.98 -6.11 -1.77
N VAL A 164 -5.47 -5.99 -3.01
CA VAL A 164 -6.31 -5.95 -4.20
C VAL A 164 -6.40 -7.34 -4.81
N HIS A 165 -7.60 -7.93 -4.80
CA HIS A 165 -7.82 -9.29 -5.29
C HIS A 165 -9.22 -9.44 -5.88
N LYS A 166 -9.38 -10.41 -6.80
CA LYS A 166 -10.64 -10.63 -7.54
C LYS A 166 -11.87 -10.73 -6.64
N ASP A 167 -11.72 -11.35 -5.48
CA ASP A 167 -12.82 -11.63 -4.56
C ASP A 167 -13.38 -10.39 -3.86
N ASN A 168 -12.68 -9.24 -3.90
CA ASN A 168 -13.12 -8.00 -3.25
C ASN A 168 -13.51 -6.88 -4.22
N LEU A 169 -13.62 -7.20 -5.51
CA LEU A 169 -14.04 -6.25 -6.52
C LEU A 169 -15.54 -5.96 -6.44
N LYS A 170 -15.92 -4.71 -6.70
CA LYS A 170 -17.29 -4.21 -6.80
C LYS A 170 -17.51 -3.51 -8.15
N PRO A 171 -17.59 -4.26 -9.27
CA PRO A 171 -17.72 -3.67 -10.60
C PRO A 171 -18.92 -2.74 -10.75
N GLU A 172 -19.99 -2.96 -9.98
CA GLU A 172 -21.24 -2.21 -10.00
C GLU A 172 -21.10 -0.75 -9.56
N ILE A 173 -20.06 -0.39 -8.80
CA ILE A 173 -19.79 0.98 -8.38
C ILE A 173 -18.61 1.61 -9.11
N ALA A 174 -17.95 0.89 -10.02
CA ALA A 174 -16.71 1.34 -10.63
C ALA A 174 -16.93 2.53 -11.59
N ILE A 175 -16.13 3.57 -11.43
CA ILE A 175 -16.19 4.81 -12.23
C ILE A 175 -14.88 4.97 -13.00
N GLU A 176 -14.99 4.99 -14.33
CA GLU A 176 -13.87 5.27 -15.22
C GLU A 176 -13.49 6.76 -15.17
N LEU A 177 -12.20 7.04 -15.02
CA LEU A 177 -11.70 8.39 -15.25
C LEU A 177 -11.65 8.69 -16.75
N PRO A 178 -12.06 9.88 -17.21
CA PRO A 178 -11.97 10.27 -18.60
C PRO A 178 -10.60 9.99 -19.21
N GLU A 179 -10.58 9.61 -20.49
CA GLU A 179 -9.34 9.51 -21.23
C GLU A 179 -8.66 10.87 -21.27
N ILE A 180 -7.34 10.89 -21.06
CA ILE A 180 -6.56 12.10 -21.26
C ILE A 180 -6.47 12.30 -22.77
N ILE A 181 -7.35 13.11 -23.34
CA ILE A 181 -7.21 13.58 -24.72
C ILE A 181 -6.04 14.57 -24.70
N ASN A 182 -4.83 14.07 -24.99
CA ASN A 182 -3.71 14.95 -25.31
C ASN A 182 -4.03 15.62 -26.65
N HIS A 183 -4.57 16.84 -26.59
CA HIS A 183 -4.53 17.74 -27.74
C HIS A 183 -3.05 18.11 -27.95
N TYR A 184 -2.43 17.48 -28.95
CA TYR A 184 -1.10 17.83 -29.47
C TYR A 184 -1.14 19.18 -30.16
#